data_AF-A0A6P0JS18-F1
#
_entry.id   AF-A0A6P0JS18-F1
#
_cell.length_a   1.000
_cell.length_b   1.000
_cell.length_c   1.000
_cell.angle_alpha   90.00
_cell.angle_beta   90.00
_cell.angle_gamma   90.00
#
_symmetry.space_group_name_H-M   'P 1'
#
loop_
_entity.id
_entity.type
_entity.pdbx_description
1 polymer ?
#
loop_
_entity_poly.entity_id
_entity_poly.type
_entity_poly.pdbx_seq_one_letter_code
_entity_poly.pdbx_strand_id
1 'polypeptide(L)'
;MSRKIKRRQFLLQGILGGFSLTGLYQIVSHFAASSKPAFASLQNKPSKPTVSSTENQDVPLLRFISVADTGTGASGQYEVANAMTHYYRQTPYPLVILAGDNIYNEGEIEKVTQVFEEPYAPLLERGVKFYACLGNHDIRTDNGNPQLTYPGFNMQGQRYYTVQQGSVQFFALDTNHNADWEQQLPWLEQALARSDARWKIIFGHHQIYASGVYGPNDADWVQPVKDLMKRYGVRLYINGHEHHYERTRSIDGTT
;
A
#
# COMPACT_ATOMS: atom_id res chain seq x y z
N MET A 1 -2.31 -19.72 52.62
CA MET A 1 -3.75 -19.62 52.33
C MET A 1 -4.05 -18.25 51.73
N SER A 2 -4.15 -18.16 50.40
CA SER A 2 -4.33 -16.89 49.68
C SER A 2 -5.77 -16.79 49.15
N ARG A 3 -6.46 -15.69 49.48
CA ARG A 3 -7.88 -15.44 49.17
C ARG A 3 -8.04 -14.95 47.72
N LYS A 4 -8.84 -15.67 46.93
CA LYS A 4 -9.28 -15.31 45.57
C LYS A 4 -10.34 -14.20 45.61
N ILE A 5 -10.18 -13.16 44.79
CA ILE A 5 -11.19 -12.13 44.52
C ILE A 5 -11.96 -12.51 43.25
N LYS A 6 -13.29 -12.59 43.34
CA LYS A 6 -14.22 -12.83 42.22
C LYS A 6 -14.62 -11.49 41.58
N ARG A 7 -14.48 -11.34 40.25
CA ARG A 7 -15.00 -10.21 39.47
C ARG A 7 -16.47 -10.44 39.10
N ARG A 8 -17.22 -9.33 39.14
CA ARG A 8 -18.69 -9.23 39.10
C ARG A 8 -19.26 -9.32 37.69
N GLN A 9 -20.46 -9.88 37.59
CA GLN A 9 -21.39 -9.81 36.46
C GLN A 9 -22.14 -8.47 36.45
N PHE A 10 -22.43 -7.94 35.26
CA PHE A 10 -23.45 -6.91 34.98
C PHE A 10 -24.08 -7.27 33.62
N LEU A 11 -25.29 -7.83 33.58
CA LEU A 11 -26.64 -7.25 33.58
C LEU A 11 -27.08 -6.67 32.22
N LEU A 12 -28.09 -7.35 31.67
CA LEU A 12 -28.77 -7.16 30.39
C LEU A 12 -30.26 -7.01 30.72
N GLN A 13 -30.93 -5.99 30.17
CA GLN A 13 -32.37 -5.76 29.95
C GLN A 13 -32.49 -4.26 29.57
N GLY A 14 -33.23 -3.80 28.57
CA GLY A 14 -34.42 -4.30 27.86
C GLY A 14 -35.51 -3.23 27.97
N ILE A 15 -36.25 -2.98 26.86
CA ILE A 15 -37.60 -2.35 26.66
C ILE A 15 -37.52 -1.45 25.40
N LEU A 16 -38.08 -1.77 24.22
CA LEU A 16 -39.45 -2.04 23.71
C LEU A 16 -40.26 -0.78 23.31
N GLY A 17 -40.79 -0.82 22.08
CA GLY A 17 -41.85 0.04 21.51
C GLY A 17 -41.52 0.41 20.06
N GLY A 18 -42.34 0.20 19.02
CA GLY A 18 -43.69 -0.33 18.89
C GLY A 18 -44.19 -0.01 17.47
N PHE A 19 -44.73 -1.02 16.79
CA PHE A 19 -45.56 -1.08 15.57
C PHE A 19 -45.79 0.15 14.67
N SER A 20 -45.66 -0.05 13.34
CA SER A 20 -46.53 0.61 12.37
C SER A 20 -47.07 -0.39 11.32
N LEU A 21 -48.37 -0.28 11.09
CA LEU A 21 -49.27 -1.17 10.36
C LEU A 21 -49.33 -0.79 8.86
N THR A 22 -49.51 -1.80 8.01
CA THR A 22 -49.85 -1.72 6.58
C THR A 22 -51.34 -1.44 6.30
N GLY A 23 -51.64 -0.78 5.17
CA GLY A 23 -52.97 -0.70 4.51
C GLY A 23 -53.22 0.71 3.92
N LEU A 24 -53.95 0.97 2.84
CA LEU A 24 -54.60 0.22 1.76
C LEU A 24 -54.96 1.28 0.68
N TYR A 25 -55.44 0.83 -0.48
CA TYR A 25 -55.72 1.52 -1.75
C TYR A 25 -57.01 2.41 -1.79
N GLN A 26 -57.05 3.29 -2.81
CA GLN A 26 -58.18 3.62 -3.75
C GLN A 26 -59.18 4.82 -3.53
N ILE A 27 -59.33 5.64 -4.62
CA ILE A 27 -60.51 6.39 -5.20
C ILE A 27 -60.92 7.74 -4.49
N VAL A 28 -61.40 8.88 -5.07
CA VAL A 28 -62.08 9.26 -6.35
C VAL A 28 -62.00 10.79 -6.65
N SER A 29 -62.06 11.17 -7.95
CA SER A 29 -62.81 12.29 -8.62
C SER A 29 -62.73 13.74 -8.11
N HIS A 30 -62.93 14.81 -8.87
CA HIS A 30 -63.22 15.16 -10.27
C HIS A 30 -63.03 16.70 -10.31
N PHE A 31 -62.48 17.29 -11.36
CA PHE A 31 -63.00 18.56 -11.90
C PHE A 31 -62.55 18.72 -13.36
N ALA A 32 -63.46 19.28 -14.13
CA ALA A 32 -63.51 19.25 -15.58
C ALA A 32 -63.00 20.54 -16.24
N ALA A 33 -62.65 20.35 -17.52
CA ALA A 33 -62.92 21.23 -18.66
C ALA A 33 -61.94 22.37 -19.02
N SER A 34 -61.53 22.28 -20.30
CA SER A 34 -61.47 23.35 -21.31
C SER A 34 -60.22 24.23 -21.40
N SER A 35 -59.34 23.93 -22.37
CA SER A 35 -59.16 24.72 -23.61
C SER A 35 -57.97 24.21 -24.45
N LYS A 36 -58.02 24.49 -25.76
CA LYS A 36 -57.28 23.86 -26.89
C LYS A 36 -55.76 24.19 -26.97
N PRO A 37 -54.99 23.43 -27.78
CA PRO A 37 -53.52 23.37 -27.70
C PRO A 37 -52.83 24.36 -28.66
N ALA A 38 -51.64 24.83 -28.27
CA ALA A 38 -50.55 25.20 -29.17
C ALA A 38 -49.34 25.64 -28.33
N PHE A 39 -48.37 24.77 -28.08
CA PHE A 39 -47.01 25.20 -27.81
C PHE A 39 -46.02 24.21 -28.43
N ALA A 40 -45.13 24.79 -29.22
CA ALA A 40 -44.11 24.12 -30.01
C ALA A 40 -43.16 23.29 -29.14
N SER A 41 -42.73 22.17 -29.69
CA SER A 41 -41.67 21.33 -29.12
C SER A 41 -40.34 22.08 -29.10
N LEU A 42 -39.92 22.53 -27.93
CA LEU A 42 -38.50 22.74 -27.64
C LEU A 42 -38.00 21.48 -26.94
N GLN A 43 -37.38 20.60 -27.71
CA GLN A 43 -36.57 19.50 -27.17
C GLN A 43 -35.36 20.09 -26.45
N ASN A 44 -35.51 20.42 -25.17
CA ASN A 44 -34.38 20.62 -24.28
C ASN A 44 -33.84 19.24 -23.88
N LYS A 45 -32.81 18.82 -24.62
CA LYS A 45 -31.97 17.67 -24.26
C LYS A 45 -31.28 18.00 -22.92
N PRO A 46 -31.42 17.19 -21.86
CA PRO A 46 -30.73 17.46 -20.61
C PRO A 46 -29.23 17.30 -20.82
N SER A 47 -28.50 18.42 -20.78
CA SER A 47 -27.04 18.42 -20.70
C SER A 47 -26.62 17.79 -19.37
N LYS A 48 -25.84 16.70 -19.44
CA LYS A 48 -25.14 16.14 -18.28
C LYS A 48 -24.38 17.27 -17.56
N PRO A 49 -24.39 17.31 -16.23
CA PRO A 49 -23.54 18.25 -15.51
C PRO A 49 -22.08 17.92 -15.82
N THR A 50 -21.42 18.83 -16.53
CA THR A 50 -19.97 18.82 -16.70
C THR A 50 -19.36 19.07 -15.33
N VAL A 51 -18.89 18.00 -14.67
CA VAL A 51 -18.05 18.13 -13.48
C VAL A 51 -16.74 18.77 -13.94
N SER A 52 -16.63 20.08 -13.73
CA SER A 52 -15.39 20.82 -13.84
C SER A 52 -14.44 20.33 -12.75
N SER A 53 -13.64 19.32 -13.06
CA SER A 53 -12.51 18.90 -12.21
C SER A 53 -11.34 19.83 -12.46
N THR A 54 -11.33 20.96 -11.78
CA THR A 54 -10.11 21.75 -11.55
C THR A 54 -9.23 21.04 -10.51
N GLU A 55 -8.89 19.77 -10.75
CA GLU A 55 -7.73 19.18 -10.06
C GLU A 55 -6.50 19.86 -10.65
N ASN A 56 -5.87 20.71 -9.84
CA ASN A 56 -4.63 21.38 -10.17
C ASN A 56 -3.58 20.28 -10.45
N GLN A 57 -3.28 20.03 -11.74
CA GLN A 57 -2.43 18.91 -12.20
C GLN A 57 -0.99 18.98 -11.67
N ASP A 58 -0.62 20.08 -11.01
CA ASP A 58 0.73 20.34 -10.51
C ASP A 58 1.01 19.80 -9.09
N VAL A 59 0.00 19.35 -8.35
CA VAL A 59 0.20 18.76 -7.01
C VAL A 59 0.23 17.22 -7.11
N PRO A 60 1.36 16.56 -6.77
CA PRO A 60 1.42 15.10 -6.82
C PRO A 60 0.50 14.48 -5.77
N LEU A 61 -0.17 13.38 -6.14
CA LEU A 61 -1.08 12.61 -5.28
C LEU A 61 -0.38 12.09 -4.01
N LEU A 62 0.90 11.75 -4.13
CA LEU A 62 1.74 11.28 -3.05
C LEU A 62 3.20 11.54 -3.42
N ARG A 63 3.99 11.97 -2.43
CA ARG A 63 5.46 11.92 -2.49
C ARG A 63 5.94 10.84 -1.53
N PHE A 64 6.92 10.06 -1.94
CA PHE A 64 7.57 9.08 -1.10
C PHE A 64 9.01 8.90 -1.57
N ILE A 65 9.86 8.35 -0.72
CA ILE A 65 11.19 7.87 -1.11
C ILE A 65 11.17 6.35 -1.13
N SER A 66 11.97 5.73 -2.00
CA SER A 66 12.32 4.34 -1.84
C SER A 66 13.83 4.18 -1.81
N VAL A 67 14.30 3.29 -0.94
CA VAL A 67 15.69 2.84 -0.83
C VAL A 67 15.69 1.34 -0.57
N ALA A 68 16.81 0.69 -0.85
CA ALA A 68 17.03 -0.73 -0.61
C ALA A 68 18.51 -0.94 -0.26
N ASP A 69 18.86 -2.11 0.27
CA ASP A 69 20.26 -2.50 0.49
C ASP A 69 21.03 -1.53 1.40
N THR A 70 20.32 -0.88 2.33
CA THR A 70 20.88 0.22 3.12
C THR A 70 21.59 -0.26 4.38
N GLY A 71 21.22 -1.43 4.93
CA GLY A 71 21.41 -1.84 6.33
C GLY A 71 22.83 -2.09 6.85
N THR A 72 23.85 -1.42 6.30
CA THR A 72 25.26 -1.64 6.63
C THR A 72 25.75 -0.84 7.84
N GLY A 73 25.09 0.27 8.19
CA GLY A 73 25.57 1.25 9.17
C GLY A 73 26.82 2.02 8.72
N ALA A 74 27.22 1.89 7.45
CA ALA A 74 28.42 2.54 6.92
C ALA A 74 28.18 4.03 6.58
N SER A 75 29.26 4.79 6.38
CA SER A 75 29.18 6.22 6.07
C SER A 75 28.29 6.53 4.86
N GLY A 76 28.34 5.70 3.82
CA GLY A 76 27.50 5.84 2.63
C GLY A 76 26.00 5.75 2.93
N GLN A 77 25.59 4.91 3.89
CA GLN A 77 24.19 4.87 4.33
C GLN A 77 23.79 6.18 5.00
N TYR A 78 24.62 6.71 5.91
CA TYR A 78 24.34 7.99 6.57
C TYR A 78 24.31 9.15 5.57
N GLU A 79 25.14 9.13 4.52
CA GLU A 79 25.10 10.11 3.45
C GLU A 79 23.76 10.08 2.68
N VAL A 80 23.26 8.89 2.35
CA VAL A 80 21.93 8.72 1.75
C VAL A 80 20.83 9.22 2.70
N ALA A 81 20.88 8.84 3.98
CA ALA A 81 19.90 9.28 4.97
C ALA A 81 19.90 10.81 5.19
N ASN A 82 21.08 11.43 5.13
CA ASN A 82 21.25 12.88 5.17
C ASN A 82 20.66 13.55 3.93
N ALA A 83 20.87 12.99 2.74
CA ALA A 83 20.27 13.48 1.49
C ALA A 83 18.73 13.38 1.53
N MET A 84 18.19 12.26 2.02
CA MET A 84 16.75 12.08 2.25
C MET A 84 16.21 13.16 3.20
N THR A 85 16.88 13.37 4.35
CA THR A 85 16.50 14.38 5.33
C THR A 85 16.57 15.80 4.77
N HIS A 86 17.60 16.11 3.98
CA HIS A 86 17.74 17.40 3.32
C HIS A 86 16.58 17.64 2.34
N TYR A 87 16.24 16.64 1.53
CA TYR A 87 15.12 16.71 0.61
C TYR A 87 13.79 16.90 1.35
N TYR A 88 13.56 16.15 2.44
CA TYR A 88 12.35 16.28 3.27
C TYR A 88 12.11 17.71 3.74
N ARG A 89 13.16 18.43 4.16
CA ARG A 89 13.05 19.83 4.66
C ARG A 89 12.50 20.80 3.62
N GLN A 90 12.72 20.51 2.34
CA GLN A 90 12.24 21.32 1.23
C GLN A 90 10.92 20.78 0.67
N THR A 91 10.77 19.46 0.66
CA THR A 91 9.67 18.74 0.04
C THR A 91 9.26 17.57 0.95
N PRO A 92 8.34 17.80 1.92
CA PRO A 92 7.94 16.75 2.84
C PRO A 92 7.28 15.56 2.15
N TYR A 93 7.53 14.36 2.68
CA TYR A 93 6.92 13.10 2.25
C TYR A 93 6.56 12.25 3.48
N PRO A 94 5.39 11.62 3.54
CA PRO A 94 4.94 10.91 4.73
C PRO A 94 5.57 9.52 4.91
N LEU A 95 6.15 8.94 3.86
CA LEU A 95 6.60 7.54 3.90
C LEU A 95 7.85 7.26 3.06
N VAL A 96 8.53 6.18 3.44
CA VAL A 96 9.66 5.55 2.75
C VAL A 96 9.33 4.08 2.51
N ILE A 97 9.65 3.57 1.33
CA ILE A 97 9.61 2.14 1.00
C ILE A 97 11.02 1.57 1.13
N LEU A 98 11.19 0.58 2.01
CA LEU A 98 12.43 -0.20 2.13
C LEU A 98 12.30 -1.51 1.35
N ALA A 99 12.95 -1.60 0.18
CA ALA A 99 12.84 -2.76 -0.70
C ALA A 99 13.84 -3.89 -0.35
N GLY A 100 13.94 -4.21 0.94
CA GLY A 100 14.72 -5.35 1.46
C GLY A 100 16.19 -5.07 1.72
N ASP A 101 16.82 -6.06 2.35
CA ASP A 101 18.16 -6.00 2.94
C ASP A 101 18.30 -4.81 3.89
N ASN A 102 17.37 -4.82 4.85
CA ASN A 102 17.21 -3.76 5.85
C ASN A 102 18.31 -3.81 6.90
N ILE A 103 18.86 -5.00 7.19
CA ILE A 103 19.92 -5.21 8.18
C ILE A 103 20.97 -6.18 7.65
N TYR A 104 22.18 -5.69 7.44
CA TYR A 104 23.34 -6.51 7.04
C TYR A 104 24.12 -7.03 8.25
N ASN A 105 24.71 -8.24 8.18
CA ASN A 105 24.77 -9.14 7.03
C ASN A 105 23.76 -10.28 7.09
N GLU A 106 23.14 -10.52 8.24
CA GLU A 106 22.35 -11.73 8.46
C GLU A 106 20.94 -11.40 8.98
N GLY A 107 20.53 -10.13 8.94
CA GLY A 107 19.22 -9.71 9.43
C GLY A 107 19.14 -9.54 10.95
N GLU A 108 20.27 -9.39 11.64
CA GLU A 108 20.36 -9.42 13.11
C GLU A 108 19.71 -8.20 13.75
N ILE A 109 18.52 -8.36 14.35
CA ILE A 109 17.71 -7.25 14.87
C ILE A 109 18.44 -6.41 15.93
N GLU A 110 19.46 -6.98 16.58
CA GLU A 110 20.33 -6.30 17.54
C GLU A 110 21.04 -5.08 16.92
N LYS A 111 21.20 -5.05 15.58
CA LYS A 111 21.81 -3.94 14.86
C LYS A 111 20.84 -2.82 14.49
N VAL A 112 19.54 -2.99 14.72
CA VAL A 112 18.50 -2.07 14.21
C VAL A 112 18.73 -0.62 14.63
N THR A 113 19.28 -0.38 15.82
CA THR A 113 19.63 0.97 16.26
C THR A 113 20.67 1.61 15.34
N GLN A 114 21.78 0.91 15.09
CA GLN A 114 22.89 1.42 14.28
C GLN A 114 22.54 1.56 12.79
N VAL A 115 21.73 0.65 12.25
CA VAL A 115 21.49 0.56 10.80
C VAL A 115 20.13 1.11 10.37
N PHE A 116 19.27 1.52 11.31
CA PHE A 116 17.97 2.08 10.99
C PHE A 116 17.59 3.25 11.89
N GLU A 117 17.57 3.07 13.21
CA GLU A 117 17.07 4.12 14.11
C GLU A 117 17.95 5.37 14.08
N GLU A 118 19.28 5.22 14.19
CA GLU A 118 20.21 6.35 14.19
C GLU A 118 20.34 7.03 12.83
N PRO A 119 20.57 6.32 11.70
CA PRO A 119 20.68 6.97 10.39
C PRO A 119 19.42 7.75 10.02
N TYR A 120 18.24 7.22 10.33
CA TYR A 120 16.96 7.78 9.92
C TYR A 120 16.23 8.56 11.04
N ALA A 121 16.84 8.74 12.21
CA ALA A 121 16.25 9.47 13.36
C ALA A 121 15.59 10.80 12.97
N PRO A 122 16.21 11.68 12.15
CA PRO A 122 15.58 12.95 11.78
C PRO A 122 14.25 12.80 11.05
N LEU A 123 14.05 11.72 10.29
CA LEU A 123 12.81 11.41 9.58
C LEU A 123 11.79 10.73 10.51
N LEU A 124 12.25 9.79 11.34
CA LEU A 124 11.43 9.08 12.32
C LEU A 124 10.79 10.06 13.33
N GLU A 125 11.57 11.01 13.85
CA GLU A 125 11.09 12.07 14.76
C GLU A 125 10.00 12.95 14.13
N ARG A 126 9.99 13.06 12.79
CA ARG A 126 8.99 13.81 12.02
C ARG A 126 7.78 12.96 11.61
N GLY A 127 7.72 11.72 12.11
CA GLY A 127 6.62 10.79 11.88
C GLY A 127 6.63 10.12 10.50
N VAL A 128 7.74 10.20 9.76
CA VAL A 128 7.86 9.48 8.47
C VAL A 128 7.83 7.98 8.72
N LYS A 129 6.95 7.27 7.99
CA LYS A 129 6.78 5.83 8.14
C LYS A 129 7.64 5.06 7.14
N PHE A 130 8.31 4.02 7.61
CA PHE A 130 9.10 3.13 6.76
C PHE A 130 8.34 1.81 6.60
N TYR A 131 7.98 1.47 5.37
CA TYR A 131 7.32 0.20 5.02
C TYR A 131 8.33 -0.71 4.35
N ALA A 132 8.71 -1.79 5.03
CA ALA A 132 9.73 -2.71 4.56
C ALA A 132 9.17 -3.98 3.92
N CYS A 133 9.94 -4.59 3.03
CA CYS A 133 9.89 -6.03 2.75
C CYS A 133 11.21 -6.67 3.20
N LEU A 134 11.26 -8.00 3.28
CA LEU A 134 12.50 -8.72 3.59
C LEU A 134 13.33 -8.96 2.32
N GLY A 135 14.65 -8.82 2.43
CA GLY A 135 15.61 -9.31 1.45
C GLY A 135 16.32 -10.60 1.88
N ASN A 136 17.26 -11.07 1.04
CA ASN A 136 17.93 -12.35 1.26
C ASN A 136 18.95 -12.31 2.40
N HIS A 137 19.44 -11.13 2.80
CA HIS A 137 20.23 -10.97 4.01
C HIS A 137 19.34 -11.00 5.26
N ASP A 138 18.12 -10.46 5.18
CA ASP A 138 17.20 -10.35 6.32
C ASP A 138 16.68 -11.70 6.83
N ILE A 139 16.53 -12.69 5.95
CA ILE A 139 15.97 -14.01 6.32
C ILE A 139 16.98 -14.97 6.94
N ARG A 140 18.27 -14.61 7.02
CA ARG A 140 19.32 -15.53 7.50
C ARG A 140 19.24 -15.75 9.01
N THR A 141 18.75 -14.76 9.77
CA THR A 141 18.47 -14.88 11.21
C THR A 141 16.98 -15.12 11.43
N ASP A 142 16.64 -16.27 12.03
CA ASP A 142 15.27 -16.66 12.42
C ASP A 142 14.22 -16.40 11.32
N ASN A 143 14.60 -16.67 10.07
CA ASN A 143 13.76 -16.44 8.89
C ASN A 143 13.20 -15.01 8.75
N GLY A 144 13.87 -14.01 9.34
CA GLY A 144 13.43 -12.61 9.36
C GLY A 144 12.27 -12.31 10.32
N ASN A 145 11.82 -13.29 11.13
CA ASN A 145 10.71 -13.11 12.08
C ASN A 145 10.89 -11.90 13.02
N PRO A 146 12.11 -11.60 13.55
CA PRO A 146 12.31 -10.41 14.37
C PRO A 146 11.98 -9.11 13.63
N GLN A 147 12.35 -9.01 12.35
CA GLN A 147 12.08 -7.82 11.53
C GLN A 147 10.60 -7.65 11.21
N LEU A 148 9.86 -8.74 10.96
CA LEU A 148 8.42 -8.69 10.68
C LEU A 148 7.63 -8.01 11.80
N THR A 149 8.07 -8.18 13.05
CA THR A 149 7.40 -7.66 14.23
C THR A 149 8.01 -6.35 14.75
N TYR A 150 9.13 -5.90 14.17
CA TYR A 150 9.76 -4.64 14.56
C TYR A 150 8.88 -3.44 14.15
N PRO A 151 8.42 -2.60 15.10
CA PRO A 151 7.44 -1.54 14.81
C PRO A 151 7.91 -0.52 13.76
N GLY A 152 9.21 -0.23 13.70
CA GLY A 152 9.77 0.76 12.77
C GLY A 152 9.63 0.39 11.30
N PHE A 153 9.51 -0.91 10.98
CA PHE A 153 9.39 -1.42 9.61
C PHE A 153 7.95 -1.52 9.10
N ASN A 154 6.97 -1.29 9.97
CA ASN A 154 5.53 -1.25 9.64
C ASN A 154 5.02 -2.47 8.85
N MET A 155 5.63 -3.64 9.04
CA MET A 155 5.26 -4.90 8.37
C MET A 155 4.10 -5.64 9.04
N GLN A 156 3.74 -5.26 10.27
CA GLN A 156 2.60 -5.79 11.01
C GLN A 156 2.63 -7.33 11.19
N GLY A 157 3.83 -7.90 11.31
CA GLY A 157 4.03 -9.35 11.41
C GLY A 157 3.79 -10.11 10.11
N GLN A 158 3.64 -9.43 8.96
CA GLN A 158 3.32 -10.03 7.67
C GLN A 158 4.53 -10.00 6.73
N ARG A 159 4.77 -11.11 6.01
CA ARG A 159 5.82 -11.19 4.98
C ARG A 159 5.46 -10.44 3.70
N TYR A 160 4.16 -10.41 3.40
CA TYR A 160 3.56 -9.68 2.28
C TYR A 160 2.29 -8.99 2.77
N TYR A 161 2.06 -7.75 2.34
CA TYR A 161 0.98 -6.92 2.84
C TYR A 161 0.68 -5.78 1.88
N THR A 162 -0.40 -5.03 2.15
CA THR A 162 -0.68 -3.80 1.41
C THR A 162 -0.80 -2.62 2.34
N VAL A 163 -0.36 -1.45 1.87
CA VAL A 163 -0.63 -0.17 2.52
C VAL A 163 -1.21 0.80 1.51
N GLN A 164 -2.27 1.53 1.88
CA GLN A 164 -2.89 2.52 1.03
C GLN A 164 -2.72 3.91 1.63
N GLN A 165 -2.23 4.84 0.81
CA GLN A 165 -2.11 6.26 1.12
C GLN A 165 -2.89 7.06 0.08
N GLY A 166 -4.14 7.39 0.41
CA GLY A 166 -5.05 8.07 -0.52
C GLY A 166 -5.31 7.23 -1.77
N SER A 167 -4.98 7.78 -2.95
CA SER A 167 -5.18 7.12 -4.25
C SER A 167 -4.03 6.21 -4.69
N VAL A 168 -3.04 5.98 -3.82
CA VAL A 168 -1.89 5.10 -4.08
C VAL A 168 -1.93 3.92 -3.12
N GLN A 169 -1.84 2.71 -3.64
CA GLN A 169 -1.72 1.49 -2.85
C GLN A 169 -0.43 0.75 -3.21
N PHE A 170 0.31 0.40 -2.18
CA PHE A 170 1.53 -0.38 -2.25
C PHE A 170 1.24 -1.83 -1.87
N PHE A 171 1.92 -2.75 -2.54
CA PHE A 171 1.82 -4.19 -2.34
C PHE A 171 3.23 -4.72 -2.10
N ALA A 172 3.54 -5.01 -0.84
CA ALA A 172 4.80 -5.60 -0.43
C ALA A 172 4.79 -7.11 -0.72
N LEU A 173 5.80 -7.61 -1.41
CA LEU A 173 6.00 -9.04 -1.66
C LEU A 173 7.24 -9.56 -0.94
N ASP A 174 7.14 -10.79 -0.46
CA ASP A 174 8.29 -11.61 -0.13
C ASP A 174 8.78 -12.32 -1.38
N THR A 175 10.00 -12.01 -1.80
CA THR A 175 10.60 -12.55 -3.03
C THR A 175 11.74 -13.51 -2.73
N ASN A 176 11.95 -13.85 -1.47
CA ASN A 176 13.01 -14.77 -1.06
C ASN A 176 12.77 -16.19 -1.61
N HIS A 177 13.85 -16.96 -1.70
CA HIS A 177 13.80 -18.34 -2.17
C HIS A 177 12.88 -19.26 -1.36
N ASN A 178 12.57 -18.90 -0.11
CA ASN A 178 11.68 -19.64 0.77
C ASN A 178 10.28 -19.01 0.91
N ALA A 179 9.93 -18.04 0.06
CA ALA A 179 8.62 -17.42 0.05
C ALA A 179 7.54 -18.44 -0.30
N ASP A 180 6.41 -18.40 0.43
CA ASP A 180 5.24 -19.25 0.18
C ASP A 180 4.43 -18.70 -1.00
N TRP A 181 4.89 -18.98 -2.22
CA TRP A 181 4.23 -18.54 -3.45
C TRP A 181 2.88 -19.22 -3.68
N GLU A 182 2.63 -20.40 -3.09
CA GLU A 182 1.33 -21.08 -3.15
C GLU A 182 0.23 -20.25 -2.50
N GLN A 183 0.54 -19.56 -1.39
CA GLN A 183 -0.40 -18.66 -0.71
C GLN A 183 -0.28 -17.20 -1.17
N GLN A 184 0.94 -16.73 -1.41
CA GLN A 184 1.20 -15.33 -1.75
C GLN A 184 0.66 -14.94 -3.13
N LEU A 185 0.77 -15.81 -4.14
CA LEU A 185 0.33 -15.47 -5.50
C LEU A 185 -1.20 -15.30 -5.59
N PRO A 186 -2.04 -16.22 -5.07
CA PRO A 186 -3.49 -16.00 -4.99
C PRO A 186 -3.86 -14.80 -4.12
N TRP A 187 -3.13 -14.56 -3.02
CA TRP A 187 -3.33 -13.38 -2.19
C TRP A 187 -3.10 -12.08 -2.98
N LEU A 188 -2.02 -12.02 -3.77
CA LEU A 188 -1.67 -10.85 -4.57
C LEU A 188 -2.77 -10.58 -5.61
N GLU A 189 -3.22 -11.60 -6.32
CA GLU A 189 -4.33 -11.46 -7.28
C GLU A 189 -5.59 -10.91 -6.60
N GLN A 190 -5.97 -11.45 -5.44
CA GLN A 190 -7.13 -10.97 -4.68
C GLN A 190 -6.94 -9.55 -4.15
N ALA A 191 -5.74 -9.18 -3.73
CA ALA A 191 -5.43 -7.84 -3.24
C ALA A 191 -5.51 -6.81 -4.38
N LEU A 192 -4.94 -7.13 -5.55
CA LEU A 192 -5.00 -6.29 -6.74
C LEU A 192 -6.42 -6.14 -7.29
N ALA A 193 -7.18 -7.23 -7.33
CA ALA A 193 -8.56 -7.24 -7.80
C ALA A 193 -9.51 -6.41 -6.93
N ARG A 194 -9.27 -6.36 -5.61
CA ARG A 194 -10.08 -5.57 -4.66
C ARG A 194 -9.69 -4.10 -4.61
N SER A 195 -8.53 -3.73 -5.15
CA SER A 195 -7.99 -2.38 -5.05
C SER A 195 -8.63 -1.42 -6.06
N ASP A 196 -9.29 -0.39 -5.55
CA ASP A 196 -9.82 0.74 -6.32
C ASP A 196 -8.80 1.89 -6.48
N ALA A 197 -7.59 1.73 -5.93
CA ALA A 197 -6.54 2.74 -6.01
C ALA A 197 -6.15 3.05 -7.46
N ARG A 198 -6.00 4.36 -7.76
CA ARG A 198 -5.59 4.88 -9.08
C ARG A 198 -4.15 4.47 -9.42
N TRP A 199 -3.28 4.42 -8.41
CA TRP A 199 -1.90 3.95 -8.53
C TRP A 199 -1.71 2.69 -7.71
N LYS A 200 -1.31 1.62 -8.38
CA LYS A 200 -0.90 0.36 -7.77
C LYS A 200 0.59 0.20 -7.98
N ILE A 201 1.33 0.01 -6.88
CA ILE A 201 2.78 -0.09 -6.86
C ILE A 201 3.13 -1.38 -6.14
N ILE A 202 3.88 -2.27 -6.79
CA ILE A 202 4.42 -3.46 -6.12
C ILE A 202 5.85 -3.14 -5.69
N PHE A 203 6.25 -3.62 -4.52
CA PHE A 203 7.66 -3.63 -4.13
C PHE A 203 8.03 -4.97 -3.50
N GLY A 204 9.25 -5.41 -3.77
CA GLY A 204 9.84 -6.65 -3.25
C GLY A 204 11.36 -6.53 -3.37
N HIS A 205 12.12 -7.45 -2.78
CA HIS A 205 13.57 -7.30 -2.77
C HIS A 205 14.24 -7.65 -4.11
N HIS A 206 13.89 -8.80 -4.70
CA HIS A 206 14.55 -9.28 -5.91
C HIS A 206 13.93 -8.69 -7.18
N GLN A 207 14.77 -8.41 -8.18
CA GLN A 207 14.40 -7.84 -9.47
C GLN A 207 13.46 -8.74 -10.28
N ILE A 208 12.63 -8.12 -11.12
CA ILE A 208 11.98 -8.77 -12.29
C ILE A 208 12.85 -8.56 -13.54
N TYR A 209 13.33 -7.34 -13.72
CA TYR A 209 14.23 -6.93 -14.79
C TYR A 209 15.46 -6.28 -14.18
N ALA A 210 16.64 -6.63 -14.68
CA ALA A 210 17.87 -5.90 -14.40
C ALA A 210 18.89 -6.11 -15.53
N SER A 211 19.79 -5.14 -15.68
CA SER A 211 20.98 -5.22 -16.54
C SER A 211 22.29 -5.21 -15.72
N GLY A 212 22.18 -5.43 -14.41
CA GLY A 212 23.30 -5.47 -13.48
C GLY A 212 24.01 -6.81 -13.40
N VAL A 213 24.65 -7.01 -12.25
CA VAL A 213 25.51 -8.19 -12.01
C VAL A 213 24.68 -9.45 -11.84
N TYR A 214 23.51 -9.34 -11.20
CA TYR A 214 22.61 -10.46 -11.02
C TYR A 214 21.74 -10.70 -12.26
N GLY A 215 21.45 -9.65 -13.03
CA GLY A 215 20.71 -9.75 -14.28
C GLY A 215 19.22 -10.04 -14.08
N PRO A 216 18.48 -10.41 -15.14
CA PRO A 216 17.06 -10.72 -15.02
C PRO A 216 16.83 -11.96 -14.15
N ASN A 217 15.72 -11.97 -13.42
CA ASN A 217 15.34 -13.07 -12.54
C ASN A 217 14.50 -14.11 -13.29
N ASP A 218 14.91 -15.39 -13.20
CA ASP A 218 14.28 -16.53 -13.87
C ASP A 218 13.44 -17.40 -12.92
N ALA A 219 13.22 -16.95 -11.67
CA ALA A 219 12.39 -17.67 -10.71
C ALA A 219 10.93 -17.84 -11.21
N ASP A 220 10.32 -18.98 -10.87
CA ASP A 220 8.98 -19.38 -11.34
C ASP A 220 7.86 -18.38 -11.00
N TRP A 221 8.05 -17.53 -9.97
CA TRP A 221 7.09 -16.51 -9.58
C TRP A 221 7.07 -15.29 -10.50
N VAL A 222 8.15 -15.03 -11.25
CA VAL A 222 8.36 -13.79 -12.01
C VAL A 222 7.29 -13.63 -13.09
N GLN A 223 7.05 -14.67 -13.89
CA GLN A 223 6.08 -14.58 -14.98
C GLN A 223 4.63 -14.43 -14.49
N PRO A 224 4.15 -15.21 -13.49
CA PRO A 224 2.84 -14.97 -12.89
C PRO A 224 2.66 -13.56 -12.32
N VAL A 225 3.67 -13.01 -11.63
CA VAL A 225 3.59 -11.62 -11.10
C VAL A 225 3.50 -10.60 -12.23
N LYS A 226 4.28 -10.75 -13.31
CA LYS A 226 4.18 -9.90 -14.51
C LYS A 226 2.78 -9.95 -15.14
N ASP A 227 2.17 -11.13 -15.22
CA ASP A 227 0.83 -11.30 -15.76
C ASP A 227 -0.22 -10.59 -14.89
N LEU A 228 -0.10 -10.66 -13.56
CA LEU A 228 -0.95 -9.92 -12.63
C LEU A 228 -0.73 -8.41 -12.73
N MET A 229 0.52 -7.96 -12.84
CA MET A 229 0.86 -6.54 -13.02
C MET A 229 0.18 -5.96 -14.25
N LYS A 230 0.28 -6.66 -15.39
CA LYS A 230 -0.37 -6.29 -16.65
C LYS A 230 -1.90 -6.31 -16.53
N ARG A 231 -2.47 -7.38 -15.95
CA ARG A 231 -3.92 -7.56 -15.81
C ARG A 231 -4.58 -6.47 -14.95
N TYR A 232 -3.93 -6.10 -13.85
CA TYR A 232 -4.49 -5.17 -12.86
C TYR A 232 -3.93 -3.75 -12.95
N GLY A 233 -3.09 -3.46 -13.95
CA GLY A 233 -2.57 -2.11 -14.21
C GLY A 233 -1.62 -1.60 -13.13
N VAL A 234 -0.72 -2.45 -12.64
CA VAL A 234 0.39 -2.05 -11.76
C VAL A 234 1.37 -1.20 -12.58
N ARG A 235 1.69 -0.01 -12.07
CA ARG A 235 2.44 1.00 -12.85
C ARG A 235 3.92 1.07 -12.50
N LEU A 236 4.28 0.57 -11.33
CA LEU A 236 5.65 0.60 -10.82
C LEU A 236 5.93 -0.68 -10.05
N TYR A 237 7.06 -1.31 -10.35
CA TYR A 237 7.70 -2.34 -9.53
C TYR A 237 8.99 -1.77 -8.95
N ILE A 238 9.18 -1.86 -7.64
CA ILE A 238 10.38 -1.35 -6.96
C ILE A 238 11.12 -2.51 -6.32
N ASN A 239 12.43 -2.59 -6.55
CA ASN A 239 13.30 -3.60 -5.94
C ASN A 239 14.68 -3.08 -5.56
N GLY A 240 15.37 -3.89 -4.76
CA GLY A 240 16.79 -3.76 -4.42
C GLY A 240 17.61 -4.87 -5.06
N HIS A 241 18.51 -5.47 -4.28
CA HIS A 241 19.38 -6.61 -4.62
C HIS A 241 20.49 -6.27 -5.63
N GLU A 242 20.15 -5.54 -6.70
CA GLU A 242 21.13 -4.91 -7.58
C GLU A 242 21.63 -3.62 -6.93
N HIS A 243 22.93 -3.55 -6.63
CA HIS A 243 23.53 -2.43 -5.90
C HIS A 243 23.83 -1.22 -6.80
N HIS A 244 22.91 -0.89 -7.72
CA HIS A 244 22.92 0.30 -8.57
C HIS A 244 21.50 0.78 -8.84
N TYR A 245 21.37 2.03 -9.28
CA TYR A 245 20.09 2.52 -9.77
C TYR A 245 19.90 2.16 -11.24
N GLU A 246 18.78 1.49 -11.54
CA GLU A 246 18.30 1.25 -12.89
C GLU A 246 16.83 1.62 -13.00
N ARG A 247 16.43 2.08 -14.19
CA ARG A 247 15.02 2.31 -14.51
C ARG A 247 14.73 1.88 -15.92
N THR A 248 13.74 1.01 -16.06
CA THR A 248 13.28 0.54 -17.36
C THR A 248 12.52 1.63 -18.12
N ARG A 249 12.39 1.48 -19.44
CA ARG A 249 11.22 2.04 -20.14
C ARG A 249 10.00 1.22 -19.73
N SER A 250 8.79 1.76 -19.88
CA SER A 250 7.61 0.96 -19.56
C SER A 250 7.56 -0.34 -20.39
N ILE A 251 7.40 -1.46 -19.70
CA ILE A 251 7.18 -2.79 -20.26
C ILE A 251 5.77 -3.21 -19.84
N ASP A 252 4.89 -3.44 -20.81
CA ASP A 252 3.49 -3.82 -20.58
C ASP A 252 2.71 -2.89 -19.62
N GLY A 253 3.09 -1.61 -19.55
CA GLY A 253 2.41 -0.61 -18.70
C GLY A 253 3.00 -0.46 -17.29
N THR A 254 4.02 -1.24 -16.93
CA THR A 254 4.77 -1.09 -15.68
C THR A 254 6.17 -0.53 -15.96
N THR A 255 6.69 0.31 -15.09
CA THR A 255 8.11 0.70 -15.03
C THR A 255 8.80 -0.01 -13.89
#